data_AF-A0A9X1KXT6-F1
#
_entry.id   AF-A0A9X1KXT6-F1
#
_cell.length_a   1.000
_cell.length_b   1.000
_cell.length_c   1.000
_cell.angle_alpha   90.00
_cell.angle_beta   90.00
_cell.angle_gamma   90.00
#
_symmetry.space_group_name_H-M   'P 1'
#
loop_
_entity.id
_entity.type
_entity.pdbx_description
1 polymer ?
#
loop_
_entity_poly.entity_id
_entity_poly.type
_entity_poly.pdbx_seq_one_letter_code
_entity_poly.pdbx_strand_id
1 'polypeptide(L)'
;MRRSLFAITLLFFAVSCANMTIGDGLEILQGESNAATLYLRRNTETELIQAFTPVITSKLNETAATRYWSDLIGTYNRIPLVRQVNPDLVAYATENAMDGLFLLVEREEAEIRRDPAKRVTDLLRRVFGSPEAGESEAR
;
A
#
# COMPACT_ATOMS: atom_id res chain seq x y z
N MET A 1 12.80 1.22 -14.50
CA MET A 1 12.29 1.69 -13.19
C MET A 1 10.85 1.27 -12.87
N ARG A 2 9.94 1.07 -13.85
CA ARG A 2 8.54 0.64 -13.57
C ARG A 2 8.35 -0.86 -13.26
N ARG A 3 9.28 -1.73 -13.69
CA ARG A 3 9.21 -3.18 -13.43
C ARG A 3 9.55 -3.57 -11.99
N SER A 4 10.45 -2.84 -11.34
CA SER A 4 10.89 -3.11 -9.97
C SER A 4 9.84 -2.72 -8.91
N LEU A 5 9.03 -1.68 -9.18
CA LEU A 5 7.93 -1.30 -8.28
C LEU A 5 6.79 -2.34 -8.31
N PHE A 6 6.49 -2.89 -9.50
CA PHE A 6 5.44 -3.88 -9.69
C PHE A 6 5.78 -5.24 -9.06
N ALA A 7 7.06 -5.64 -9.10
CA ALA A 7 7.53 -6.87 -8.45
C ALA A 7 7.45 -6.81 -6.92
N ILE A 8 7.72 -5.64 -6.32
CA ILE A 8 7.58 -5.45 -4.87
C ILE A 8 6.10 -5.50 -4.46
N THR A 9 5.20 -4.87 -5.22
CA THR A 9 3.76 -4.94 -4.96
C THR A 9 3.22 -6.37 -5.09
N LEU A 10 3.71 -7.16 -6.06
CA LEU A 10 3.30 -8.55 -6.28
C LEU A 10 3.85 -9.51 -5.20
N LEU A 11 5.10 -9.32 -4.77
CA LEU A 11 5.74 -10.15 -3.75
C LEU A 11 5.04 -9.98 -2.39
N PHE A 12 4.60 -8.76 -2.05
CA PHE A 12 3.87 -8.48 -0.82
C PHE A 12 2.41 -8.97 -0.85
N PHE A 13 1.72 -8.86 -1.99
CA PHE A 13 0.37 -9.42 -2.15
C PHE A 13 0.37 -10.95 -1.98
N ALA A 14 1.41 -11.62 -2.49
CA ALA A 14 1.62 -13.05 -2.29
C ALA A 14 1.91 -13.41 -0.81
N VAL A 15 2.70 -12.60 -0.10
CA VAL A 15 2.99 -12.81 1.33
C VAL A 15 1.74 -12.67 2.20
N SER A 16 0.87 -11.69 1.93
CA SER A 16 -0.37 -11.50 2.72
C SER A 16 -1.41 -12.59 2.44
N CYS A 17 -1.46 -13.12 1.22
CA CYS A 17 -2.28 -14.29 0.91
C CYS A 17 -1.71 -15.59 1.51
N ALA A 18 -0.39 -15.70 1.68
CA ALA A 18 0.27 -16.93 2.14
C ALA A 18 0.00 -17.26 3.62
N ASN A 19 -0.30 -16.26 4.46
CA ASN A 19 -0.66 -16.46 5.87
C ASN A 19 -2.17 -16.43 6.13
N MET A 20 -3.00 -16.39 5.08
CA MET A 20 -4.46 -16.32 5.23
C MET A 20 -5.04 -17.70 5.52
N THR A 21 -5.78 -17.82 6.62
CA THR A 21 -6.56 -19.02 6.92
C THR A 21 -7.89 -19.02 6.16
N ILE A 22 -8.55 -20.19 6.07
CA ILE A 22 -9.90 -20.27 5.50
C ILE A 22 -10.90 -19.43 6.32
N GLY A 23 -10.70 -19.33 7.63
CA GLY A 23 -11.51 -18.49 8.52
C GLY A 23 -11.39 -17.01 8.16
N ASP A 24 -10.16 -16.52 7.99
CA ASP A 24 -9.89 -15.14 7.57
C ASP A 24 -10.53 -14.84 6.21
N GLY A 25 -10.44 -15.78 5.27
CA GLY A 25 -11.09 -15.64 3.95
C GLY A 25 -12.61 -15.52 4.04
N LEU A 26 -13.24 -16.25 4.95
CA LEU A 26 -14.69 -16.18 5.18
C LEU A 26 -15.09 -14.87 5.86
N GLU A 27 -14.31 -14.41 6.84
CA GLU A 27 -14.52 -13.11 7.49
C GLU A 27 -14.38 -11.95 6.49
N ILE A 28 -13.41 -12.01 5.58
CA ILE A 28 -13.26 -11.02 4.50
C ILE A 28 -14.47 -11.04 3.57
N LEU A 29 -14.94 -12.23 3.20
CA LEU A 29 -16.08 -12.38 2.29
C LEU A 29 -17.38 -11.85 2.89
N GLN A 30 -17.63 -12.15 4.17
CA GLN A 30 -18.86 -11.77 4.89
C GLN A 30 -18.78 -10.39 5.56
N GLY A 31 -17.58 -9.84 5.67
CA GLY A 31 -17.31 -8.55 6.31
C GLY A 31 -17.73 -7.35 5.48
N GLU A 32 -17.42 -6.17 6.02
CA GLU A 32 -17.71 -4.87 5.40
C GLU A 32 -17.00 -4.68 4.06
N SER A 33 -17.35 -3.60 3.35
CA SER A 33 -16.85 -3.32 2.00
C SER A 33 -15.33 -3.15 1.89
N ASN A 34 -14.62 -2.97 3.00
CA ASN A 34 -13.17 -2.79 3.10
C ASN A 34 -12.48 -3.91 3.90
N ALA A 35 -13.16 -5.03 4.15
CA ALA A 35 -12.65 -6.08 5.03
C ALA A 35 -11.31 -6.68 4.56
N ALA A 36 -11.09 -6.81 3.25
CA ALA A 36 -9.81 -7.29 2.73
C ALA A 36 -8.69 -6.27 2.97
N THR A 37 -9.00 -4.98 2.81
CA THR A 37 -8.07 -3.88 3.06
C THR A 37 -7.67 -3.81 4.53
N LEU A 38 -8.63 -3.96 5.45
CA LEU A 38 -8.36 -3.99 6.89
C LEU A 38 -7.49 -5.18 7.29
N TYR A 39 -7.77 -6.36 6.74
CA TYR A 39 -6.95 -7.54 6.95
C TYR A 39 -5.52 -7.33 6.43
N LEU A 40 -5.38 -6.84 5.20
CA LEU A 40 -4.07 -6.55 4.59
C LEU A 40 -3.30 -5.56 5.45
N ARG A 41 -3.93 -4.46 5.88
CA ARG A 41 -3.29 -3.46 6.75
C ARG A 41 -2.77 -4.07 8.03
N ARG A 42 -3.61 -4.78 8.78
CA ARG A 42 -3.21 -5.40 10.06
C ARG A 42 -2.04 -6.37 9.93
N ASN A 43 -1.96 -7.09 8.82
CA ASN A 43 -0.98 -8.16 8.65
C ASN A 43 0.28 -7.76 7.87
N THR A 44 0.33 -6.55 7.31
CA THR A 44 1.47 -6.11 6.48
C THR A 44 1.95 -4.70 6.73
N GLU A 45 1.23 -3.87 7.50
CA GLU A 45 1.58 -2.46 7.71
C GLU A 45 2.99 -2.29 8.28
N THR A 46 3.40 -3.14 9.20
CA THR A 46 4.75 -3.07 9.81
C THR A 46 5.84 -3.34 8.78
N GLU A 47 5.70 -4.43 8.02
CA GLU A 47 6.64 -4.85 6.98
C GLU A 47 6.67 -3.85 5.82
N LEU A 48 5.52 -3.28 5.47
CA LEU A 48 5.41 -2.22 4.47
C LEU A 48 6.13 -0.96 4.93
N ILE A 49 5.90 -0.49 6.15
CA ILE A 49 6.62 0.67 6.69
C ILE A 49 8.12 0.42 6.62
N GLN A 50 8.61 -0.73 7.06
CA GLN A 50 10.03 -1.07 7.02
C GLN A 50 10.59 -1.10 5.59
N ALA A 51 9.85 -1.66 4.63
CA ALA A 51 10.28 -1.75 3.24
C ALA A 51 10.24 -0.40 2.51
N PHE A 52 9.26 0.45 2.81
CA PHE A 52 9.06 1.74 2.13
C PHE A 52 9.86 2.89 2.74
N THR A 53 10.18 2.85 4.04
CA THR A 53 10.99 3.86 4.73
C THR A 53 12.30 4.22 4.00
N PRO A 54 13.15 3.28 3.54
CA PRO A 54 14.40 3.65 2.85
C PRO A 54 14.14 4.35 1.51
N VAL A 55 13.08 3.96 0.79
CA VAL A 55 12.69 4.60 -0.48
C VAL A 55 12.23 6.03 -0.24
N ILE A 56 11.37 6.23 0.76
CA ILE A 56 10.86 7.54 1.14
C ILE A 56 11.99 8.44 1.65
N THR A 57 12.86 7.92 2.51
CA THR A 57 14.07 8.62 2.97
C THR A 57 14.91 9.09 1.79
N SER A 58 15.19 8.22 0.81
CA SER A 58 15.94 8.59 -0.38
C SER A 58 15.27 9.72 -1.15
N LYS A 59 13.94 9.69 -1.30
CA LYS A 59 13.19 10.72 -2.02
C LYS A 59 13.08 12.04 -1.27
N LEU A 60 12.95 11.99 0.05
CA LEU A 60 12.96 13.19 0.87
C LEU A 60 14.34 13.85 0.89
N ASN A 61 15.42 13.07 0.86
CA ASN A 61 16.79 13.59 0.79
C ASN A 61 17.13 14.27 -0.54
N GLU A 62 16.44 13.94 -1.64
CA GLU A 62 16.51 14.68 -2.90
C GLU A 62 15.88 16.09 -2.77
N THR A 63 15.11 16.34 -1.71
CA THR A 63 14.45 17.62 -1.43
C THR A 63 15.07 18.34 -0.25
N ALA A 64 14.93 19.67 -0.19
CA ALA A 64 15.34 20.44 0.99
C ALA A 64 14.33 20.35 2.16
N ALA A 65 13.26 19.55 2.04
CA ALA A 65 12.17 19.50 3.02
C ALA A 65 12.64 19.00 4.39
N THR A 66 13.59 18.07 4.43
CA THR A 66 14.16 17.54 5.68
C THR A 66 14.87 18.61 6.51
N ARG A 67 15.37 19.69 5.89
CA ARG A 67 16.16 20.73 6.59
C ARG A 67 15.33 21.64 7.48
N TYR A 68 14.11 21.95 7.08
CA TYR A 68 13.29 22.98 7.74
C TYR A 68 12.07 22.41 8.46
N TRP A 69 11.71 21.15 8.21
CA TRP A 69 10.50 20.54 8.75
C TRP A 69 10.48 20.49 10.28
N SER A 70 11.56 20.00 10.90
CA SER A 70 11.62 19.82 12.36
C SER A 70 11.45 21.16 13.11
N ASP A 71 12.11 22.22 12.64
CA ASP A 71 12.02 23.55 13.26
C ASP A 71 10.63 24.17 13.10
N LEU A 72 10.05 24.03 11.90
CA LEU A 72 8.72 24.55 11.59
C LEU A 72 7.64 23.81 12.39
N ILE A 73 7.67 22.48 12.39
CA ILE A 73 6.71 21.66 13.13
C ILE A 73 6.90 21.79 14.63
N GLY A 74 8.15 21.90 15.11
CA GLY A 74 8.45 22.19 16.50
C GLY A 74 7.84 23.52 16.96
N THR A 75 7.77 24.52 16.08
CA THR A 75 7.09 25.80 16.38
C THR A 75 5.57 25.67 16.32
N TYR A 76 5.04 25.01 15.28
CA TYR A 76 3.61 24.74 15.14
C TYR A 76 3.03 23.98 16.35
N ASN A 77 3.73 22.94 16.80
CA ASN A 77 3.34 22.09 17.93
C ASN A 77 3.30 22.84 19.29
N ARG A 78 3.95 24.00 19.41
CA ARG A 78 3.90 24.83 20.63
C ARG A 78 2.60 25.65 20.75
N ILE A 79 1.82 25.76 19.68
CA ILE A 79 0.56 26.49 19.72
C ILE A 79 -0.45 25.68 20.54
N PRO A 80 -1.04 26.23 21.60
CA PRO A 80 -2.06 25.50 22.36
C PRO A 80 -3.30 25.22 21.49
N LEU A 81 -3.98 24.10 21.76
CA LEU A 81 -5.19 23.65 21.05
C LEU A 81 -5.02 23.20 19.59
N VAL A 82 -3.79 23.08 19.08
CA VAL A 82 -3.54 22.46 17.77
C VAL A 82 -3.30 20.96 17.88
N ARG A 83 -3.60 20.23 16.80
CA ARG A 83 -3.23 18.82 16.68
C ARG A 83 -1.73 18.72 16.45
N GLN A 84 -1.04 17.97 17.32
CA GLN A 84 0.40 17.74 17.22
C GLN A 84 0.73 16.99 15.93
N VAL A 85 1.82 17.37 15.28
CA VAL A 85 2.37 16.73 14.07
C VAL A 85 3.74 16.16 14.38
N ASN A 86 4.07 15.01 13.79
CA ASN A 86 5.37 14.37 14.01
C ASN A 86 6.51 15.23 13.38
N PRO A 87 7.49 15.71 14.18
CA PRO A 87 8.61 16.49 13.66
C PRO A 87 9.64 15.64 12.90
N ASP A 88 9.56 14.31 12.96
CA ASP A 88 10.30 13.43 12.05
C ASP A 88 9.58 13.37 10.70
N LEU A 89 10.14 14.08 9.70
CA LEU A 89 9.56 14.13 8.36
C LEU A 89 9.52 12.74 7.69
N VAL A 90 10.51 11.90 7.94
CA VAL A 90 10.59 10.57 7.31
C VAL A 90 9.48 9.69 7.86
N ALA A 91 9.34 9.63 9.18
CA ALA A 91 8.26 8.89 9.83
C ALA A 91 6.89 9.42 9.39
N TYR A 92 6.69 10.75 9.48
CA TYR A 92 5.45 11.40 9.08
C TYR A 92 5.07 11.12 7.63
N ALA A 93 5.99 11.31 6.69
CA ALA A 93 5.73 11.08 5.27
C ALA A 93 5.49 9.60 4.97
N THR A 94 6.16 8.69 5.68
CA THR A 94 5.97 7.24 5.52
C THR A 94 4.58 6.82 5.99
N GLU A 95 4.15 7.26 7.17
CA GLU A 95 2.79 7.01 7.68
C GLU A 95 1.73 7.54 6.70
N ASN A 96 1.87 8.81 6.25
CA ASN A 96 0.92 9.40 5.28
C ASN A 96 0.90 8.66 3.94
N ALA A 97 2.06 8.20 3.45
CA ALA A 97 2.14 7.43 2.22
C ALA A 97 1.45 6.06 2.37
N MET A 98 1.58 5.41 3.52
CA MET A 98 0.90 4.14 3.82
C MET A 98 -0.60 4.33 3.96
N ASP A 99 -1.06 5.37 4.66
CA ASP A 99 -2.48 5.71 4.74
C ASP A 99 -3.07 5.98 3.34
N GLY A 100 -2.36 6.73 2.50
CA GLY A 100 -2.74 6.96 1.12
C GLY A 100 -2.80 5.69 0.28
N LEU A 101 -1.83 4.78 0.46
CA LEU A 101 -1.83 3.47 -0.19
C LEU A 101 -3.07 2.66 0.19
N PHE A 102 -3.35 2.52 1.48
CA PHE A 102 -4.51 1.74 1.95
C PHE A 102 -5.84 2.38 1.55
N LEU A 103 -5.94 3.71 1.47
CA LEU A 103 -7.12 4.39 0.96
C LEU A 103 -7.38 4.05 -0.52
N LEU A 104 -6.32 3.93 -1.34
CA LEU A 104 -6.46 3.52 -2.74
C LEU A 104 -6.88 2.04 -2.86
N VAL A 105 -6.30 1.17 -2.02
CA VAL A 105 -6.68 -0.24 -1.97
C VAL A 105 -8.14 -0.41 -1.55
N GLU A 106 -8.60 0.34 -0.55
CA GLU A 106 -10.00 0.32 -0.09
C GLU A 106 -10.97 0.71 -1.20
N ARG A 107 -10.65 1.77 -1.95
CA ARG A 107 -11.48 2.19 -3.09
C ARG A 107 -11.51 1.11 -4.17
N GLU A 108 -10.38 0.48 -4.43
CA GLU A 108 -10.28 -0.59 -5.41
C GLU A 108 -11.07 -1.84 -4.98
N GLU A 109 -11.01 -2.21 -3.70
CA GLU A 109 -11.81 -3.28 -3.12
C GLU A 109 -13.31 -2.99 -3.27
N ALA A 110 -13.74 -1.76 -2.96
CA ALA A 110 -15.13 -1.36 -3.08
C ALA A 110 -15.65 -1.48 -4.53
N GLU A 111 -14.85 -1.06 -5.52
CA GLU A 111 -15.20 -1.21 -6.93
C GLU A 111 -15.25 -2.68 -7.37
N ILE A 112 -14.34 -3.53 -6.88
CA ILE A 112 -14.38 -4.98 -7.13
C ILE A 112 -15.63 -5.61 -6.52
N ARG A 113 -16.05 -5.22 -5.31
CA ARG A 113 -17.27 -5.73 -4.68
C ARG A 113 -18.54 -5.30 -5.43
N ARG A 114 -18.53 -4.12 -6.05
CA ARG A 114 -19.64 -3.61 -6.86
C ARG A 114 -19.83 -4.37 -8.17
N ASP A 115 -18.74 -4.74 -8.85
CA ASP A 115 -18.79 -5.51 -10.10
C ASP A 115 -17.67 -6.57 -10.17
N PRO A 116 -17.81 -7.69 -9.45
CA PRO A 116 -16.75 -8.70 -9.36
C PRO A 116 -16.47 -9.38 -10.71
N ALA A 117 -17.51 -9.65 -11.50
CA ALA A 117 -17.42 -10.41 -12.74
C ALA A 117 -16.62 -9.67 -13.84
N LYS A 118 -16.78 -8.33 -13.91
CA LYS A 118 -16.06 -7.50 -14.87
C LYS A 118 -14.57 -7.42 -14.56
N ARG A 119 -14.21 -7.29 -13.28
CA ARG A 119 -12.81 -7.18 -12.83
C ARG A 119 -12.02 -8.47 -13.01
N VAL A 120 -12.65 -9.63 -12.77
CA VAL A 120 -12.04 -10.94 -13.04
C VAL A 120 -11.74 -11.09 -14.53
N THR A 121 -12.68 -10.74 -15.41
CA THR A 121 -12.48 -10.87 -16.87
C THR A 121 -11.35 -9.96 -17.38
N ASP A 122 -11.28 -8.73 -16.91
CA ASP A 122 -10.24 -7.78 -17.32
C ASP A 122 -8.85 -8.17 -16.79
N LEU A 123 -8.77 -8.67 -15.55
CA LEU A 123 -7.52 -9.18 -14.97
C LEU A 123 -7.01 -10.43 -15.71
N LEU A 124 -7.88 -11.40 -15.96
CA LEU A 124 -7.52 -12.62 -16.69
C LEU A 124 -7.04 -12.29 -18.11
N ARG A 125 -7.73 -11.38 -18.83
CA ARG A 125 -7.27 -10.90 -20.15
C ARG A 125 -5.92 -10.21 -20.09
N ARG A 126 -5.62 -9.45 -19.03
CA ARG A 126 -4.36 -8.71 -18.91
C ARG A 126 -3.17 -9.59 -18.53
N VAL A 127 -3.39 -10.61 -17.69
CA VAL A 127 -2.35 -11.55 -17.25
C VAL A 127 -2.07 -12.61 -18.30
N PHE A 128 -3.12 -13.18 -18.91
CA PHE A 128 -2.99 -14.25 -19.90
C PHE A 128 -2.96 -13.76 -21.35
N GLY A 129 -3.25 -12.48 -21.60
CA GLY A 129 -3.12 -11.84 -22.93
C GLY A 129 -1.81 -11.08 -23.13
N SER A 130 -0.89 -11.11 -22.15
CA SER A 130 0.45 -10.54 -22.27
C SER A 130 1.33 -11.42 -23.18
N PRO A 131 2.14 -10.85 -24.10
CA PRO A 131 3.12 -11.61 -24.88
C PRO A 131 4.10 -12.44 -24.02
N GLU A 132 4.34 -12.01 -22.79
CA GLU A 132 5.22 -12.69 -21.82
C GLU A 132 4.65 -14.04 -21.33
N ALA A 133 3.32 -14.25 -21.42
CA ALA A 133 2.69 -15.53 -21.06
C ALA A 133 2.84 -16.60 -22.16
N GLY A 134 3.06 -16.21 -23.42
CA GLY A 134 3.16 -17.13 -24.56
C GLY A 134 4.56 -17.72 -24.78
N GLU A 135 5.61 -17.13 -24.21
CA GLU A 135 6.98 -17.64 -24.36
C GLU A 135 7.33 -18.78 -23.39
N SER A 136 6.54 -18.97 -22.33
CA SER A 136 6.79 -20.00 -21.30
C SER A 136 6.38 -21.43 -21.72
N GLU A 137 5.58 -21.61 -22.78
CA GLU A 137 5.18 -22.94 -23.28
C GLU A 137 6.04 -23.44 -24.45
N ALA A 138 7.02 -22.66 -24.92
CA ALA A 138 7.85 -23.00 -26.07
C ALA A 138 9.28 -23.47 -25.72
N ARG A 139 9.56 -23.88 -24.48
CA ARG A 139 10.84 -24.49 -24.07
C ARG A 139 10.65 -25.72 -23.20
#